data_AF-A0A1F7VGG1-F1
#
_entry.id   AF-A0A1F7VGG1-F1
#
_cell.length_a   1.000
_cell.length_b   1.000
_cell.length_c   1.000
_cell.angle_alpha   90.00
_cell.angle_beta   90.00
_cell.angle_gamma   90.00
#
_symmetry.space_group_name_H-M   'P 1'
#
loop_
_entity.id
_entity.type
_entity.pdbx_description
1 polymer ?
#
loop_
_entity_poly.entity_id
_entity_poly.type
_entity_poly.pdbx_seq_one_letter_code
_entity_poly.pdbx_strand_id
1 'polypeptide(L)'
;MSLIGIGALIDLSWEHYRKHFANNIRITAWLGVFIILHIIAASFYPIGAQELDRSLTGSEWFGIALFLINTIIVLPIVSIWMVNALIRRIDVDVRGKSMTMHKLATEAWQLFFPQLWVRILTALAFGIAFAIPLMLLSVSSQFLSQVLPFGVSMLLMFIGLLLFLVPIVLMIYLAFVYFAFVLNKARGLNALKASVACVRGHFWPITWRLVLPKLLYFGILLAVQYVLLMLLGVFVGAAASDGNTLLAVRIDWIVQPMIYMILIIFAYPMLFITDYHIYRSLATPITMSPTLTHKRSDLGWISVVVAFVFPPVGAVVAIVLAGIALSKKNHDNTIATVGLIYGVAMMIALVVLPILLSKVIIK
;
A
#
# COMPACT_ATOMS: atom_id res chain seq x y z
N MET A 1 -17.10 20.89 -10.76
CA MET A 1 -17.16 19.47 -11.18
C MET A 1 -17.70 18.66 -10.01
N SER A 2 -18.74 17.85 -10.21
CA SER A 2 -19.26 16.98 -9.16
C SER A 2 -18.46 15.68 -9.15
N LEU A 3 -17.79 15.38 -8.04
CA LEU A 3 -17.02 14.16 -7.85
C LEU A 3 -17.95 13.00 -7.49
N ILE A 4 -17.69 11.80 -8.04
CA ILE A 4 -18.44 10.58 -7.72
C ILE A 4 -18.46 10.35 -6.21
N GLY A 5 -19.64 10.07 -5.63
CA GLY A 5 -19.76 9.73 -4.20
C GLY A 5 -18.97 8.45 -3.86
N ILE A 6 -18.45 8.33 -2.64
CA ILE A 6 -17.58 7.19 -2.27
C ILE A 6 -18.33 5.85 -2.37
N GLY A 7 -19.59 5.80 -1.93
CA GLY A 7 -20.42 4.59 -2.07
C GLY A 7 -20.63 4.21 -3.54
N ALA A 8 -20.98 5.18 -4.39
CA ALA A 8 -21.14 4.95 -5.83
C ALA A 8 -19.83 4.51 -6.50
N LEU A 9 -18.68 5.02 -6.03
CA LEU A 9 -17.36 4.60 -6.51
C LEU A 9 -17.06 3.14 -6.16
N ILE A 10 -17.36 2.71 -4.93
CA ILE A 10 -17.22 1.32 -4.49
C ILE A 10 -18.15 0.41 -5.29
N ASP A 11 -19.43 0.76 -5.39
CA ASP A 11 -20.44 0.00 -6.12
C ASP A 11 -20.04 -0.18 -7.60
N LEU A 12 -19.63 0.91 -8.27
CA LEU A 12 -19.19 0.88 -9.66
C LEU A 12 -17.94 0.03 -9.85
N SER A 13 -16.98 0.13 -8.92
CA SER A 13 -15.73 -0.62 -8.99
C SER A 13 -15.96 -2.11 -8.75
N TRP A 14 -16.83 -2.46 -7.81
CA TRP A 14 -17.24 -3.83 -7.53
C TRP A 14 -18.00 -4.46 -8.69
N GLU A 15 -18.95 -3.73 -9.29
CA GLU A 15 -19.72 -4.21 -10.44
C GLU A 15 -18.82 -4.44 -11.65
N HIS A 16 -17.91 -3.50 -11.94
CA HIS A 16 -16.92 -3.66 -13.00
C HIS A 16 -16.01 -4.87 -12.73
N TYR A 17 -15.52 -5.02 -11.50
CA TYR A 17 -14.66 -6.14 -11.10
C TYR A 17 -15.37 -7.48 -11.31
N ARG A 18 -16.62 -7.62 -10.87
CA ARG A 18 -17.42 -8.84 -11.01
C ARG A 18 -17.68 -9.19 -12.47
N LYS A 19 -18.10 -8.21 -13.27
CA LYS A 19 -18.42 -8.38 -14.69
C LYS A 19 -17.20 -8.83 -15.51
N HIS A 20 -16.02 -8.32 -15.17
CA HIS A 20 -14.77 -8.57 -15.91
C HIS A 20 -13.77 -9.43 -15.12
N PHE A 21 -14.23 -10.18 -14.11
CA PHE A 21 -13.39 -10.90 -13.15
C PHE A 21 -12.34 -11.79 -13.82
N ALA A 22 -12.76 -12.70 -14.69
CA ALA A 22 -11.86 -13.66 -15.33
C ALA A 22 -10.75 -12.98 -16.16
N ASN A 23 -11.09 -11.92 -16.89
CA ASN A 23 -10.12 -11.18 -17.69
C ASN A 23 -9.12 -10.41 -16.82
N ASN A 24 -9.61 -9.81 -15.73
CA ASN A 24 -8.80 -9.08 -14.77
C ASN A 24 -7.83 -10.03 -14.03
N ILE A 25 -8.33 -11.16 -13.54
CA ILE A 25 -7.51 -12.19 -12.88
C ILE A 25 -6.49 -12.80 -13.84
N ARG A 26 -6.84 -13.01 -15.12
CA ARG A 26 -5.86 -13.48 -16.11
C ARG A 26 -4.66 -12.54 -16.27
N ILE A 27 -4.85 -11.23 -16.09
CA ILE A 27 -3.75 -10.25 -16.14
C ILE A 27 -2.94 -10.32 -14.85
N THR A 28 -3.58 -10.33 -13.67
CA THR A 28 -2.85 -10.33 -12.39
C THR A 28 -2.24 -11.68 -12.03
N ALA A 29 -2.75 -12.79 -12.56
CA ALA A 29 -2.21 -14.13 -12.38
C ALA A 29 -0.76 -14.27 -12.88
N TRP A 30 -0.26 -13.34 -13.70
CA TRP A 30 1.16 -13.26 -14.05
C TRP A 30 2.09 -13.04 -12.85
N LEU A 31 1.59 -12.46 -11.75
CA LEU A 31 2.32 -12.43 -10.47
C LEU A 31 2.59 -13.84 -9.92
N GLY A 32 1.88 -14.87 -10.39
CA GLY A 32 2.17 -16.26 -10.08
C GLY A 32 3.57 -16.72 -10.53
N VAL A 33 4.15 -16.10 -11.56
CA VAL A 33 5.55 -16.36 -11.97
C VAL A 33 6.51 -16.03 -10.82
N PHE A 34 6.28 -14.91 -10.13
CA PHE A 34 7.07 -14.53 -8.96
C PHE A 34 6.93 -15.56 -7.84
N ILE A 35 5.71 -16.06 -7.60
CA ILE A 35 5.44 -17.09 -6.59
C ILE A 35 6.26 -18.36 -6.88
N ILE A 36 6.20 -18.87 -8.10
CA ILE A 36 6.89 -20.10 -8.49
C ILE A 36 8.41 -19.96 -8.27
N LEU A 37 9.00 -18.87 -8.76
CA LEU A 37 10.43 -18.61 -8.59
C LEU A 37 10.81 -18.41 -7.12
N HIS A 38 9.93 -17.81 -6.32
CA HIS A 38 10.16 -17.64 -4.90
C HIS A 38 10.18 -18.97 -4.16
N ILE A 39 9.26 -19.89 -4.45
CA ILE A 39 9.24 -21.25 -3.86
C ILE A 39 10.54 -21.99 -4.19
N ILE A 40 10.99 -21.92 -5.44
CA ILE A 40 12.24 -22.56 -5.87
C ILE A 40 13.41 -21.93 -5.12
N ALA A 41 13.51 -20.59 -5.08
CA ALA A 41 14.58 -19.89 -4.37
C ALA A 41 14.60 -20.23 -2.87
N ALA A 42 13.44 -20.19 -2.22
CA ALA A 42 13.28 -20.50 -0.79
C ALA A 42 13.60 -21.98 -0.48
N SER A 43 13.42 -22.90 -1.43
CA SER A 43 13.80 -24.31 -1.28
C SER A 43 15.32 -24.51 -1.19
N PHE A 44 16.11 -23.59 -1.78
CA PHE A 44 17.57 -23.61 -1.72
C PHE A 44 18.16 -22.56 -0.77
N TYR A 45 17.34 -21.69 -0.17
CA TYR A 45 17.83 -20.61 0.67
C TYR A 45 18.49 -21.16 1.96
N PRO A 46 19.63 -20.58 2.39
CA PRO A 46 20.37 -21.03 3.57
C PRO A 46 19.68 -20.62 4.88
N ILE A 47 18.69 -21.40 5.30
CA ILE A 47 18.04 -21.22 6.60
C ILE A 47 18.97 -21.77 7.69
N GLY A 48 19.32 -20.96 8.69
CA GLY A 48 20.17 -21.34 9.83
C GLY A 48 21.69 -21.35 9.55
N ALA A 49 22.15 -21.03 8.33
CA ALA A 49 23.59 -21.03 8.04
C ALA A 49 24.37 -19.98 8.85
N GLN A 50 23.74 -18.85 9.19
CA GLN A 50 24.35 -17.79 10.02
C GLN A 50 24.59 -18.24 11.47
N GLU A 51 23.74 -19.13 12.00
CA GLU A 51 23.87 -19.64 13.37
C GLU A 51 24.99 -20.68 13.49
N LEU A 52 25.34 -21.33 12.38
CA LEU A 52 26.31 -22.43 12.32
C LEU A 52 27.73 -21.98 11.94
N ASP A 53 27.95 -20.68 11.71
CA ASP A 53 29.23 -20.09 11.27
C ASP A 53 29.94 -20.89 10.16
N ARG A 54 29.15 -21.42 9.21
CA ARG A 54 29.66 -22.25 8.11
C ARG A 54 29.64 -21.50 6.79
N SER A 55 30.52 -21.91 5.89
CA SER A 55 30.48 -21.44 4.52
C SER A 55 29.19 -21.89 3.81
N LEU A 56 28.71 -21.02 2.92
CA LEU A 56 27.54 -21.30 2.09
C LEU A 56 27.90 -22.32 1.01
N THR A 57 27.04 -23.32 0.84
CA THR A 57 27.13 -24.30 -0.23
C THR A 57 26.76 -23.68 -1.58
N GLY A 58 27.16 -24.32 -2.69
CA GLY A 58 26.82 -23.85 -4.03
C GLY A 58 25.30 -23.75 -4.29
N SER A 59 24.52 -24.68 -3.75
CA SER A 59 23.05 -24.65 -3.81
C SER A 59 22.47 -23.46 -3.05
N GLU A 60 23.06 -23.09 -1.91
CA GLU A 60 22.59 -21.94 -1.13
C GLU A 60 22.88 -20.61 -1.82
N TRP A 61 24.04 -20.50 -2.46
CA TRP A 61 24.35 -19.38 -3.35
C TRP A 61 23.36 -19.29 -4.52
N PHE A 62 22.99 -20.43 -5.12
CA PHE A 62 21.95 -20.47 -6.16
C PHE A 62 20.60 -19.98 -5.63
N GLY A 63 20.18 -20.42 -4.43
CA GLY A 63 18.95 -19.96 -3.78
C GLY A 63 18.93 -18.45 -3.54
N ILE A 64 20.02 -17.89 -3.00
CA ILE A 64 20.18 -16.43 -2.80
C ILE A 64 20.12 -15.69 -4.13
N ALA A 65 20.88 -16.14 -5.14
CA ALA A 65 20.92 -15.50 -6.44
C ALA A 65 19.53 -15.50 -7.11
N LEU A 66 18.82 -16.63 -7.07
CA LEU A 66 17.48 -16.75 -7.63
C LEU A 66 16.48 -15.85 -6.88
N PHE A 67 16.57 -15.76 -5.55
CA PHE A 67 15.74 -14.87 -4.73
C PHE A 67 15.95 -13.40 -5.12
N LEU A 68 17.21 -12.97 -5.29
CA LEU A 68 17.56 -11.61 -5.71
C LEU A 68 17.08 -11.31 -7.13
N ILE A 69 17.31 -12.21 -8.09
CA ILE A 69 16.81 -12.06 -9.47
C ILE A 69 15.28 -11.94 -9.48
N ASN A 70 14.59 -12.80 -8.73
CA ASN A 70 13.13 -12.80 -8.65
C ASN A 70 12.60 -11.47 -8.08
N THR A 71 13.24 -10.96 -7.03
CA THR A 71 12.78 -9.74 -6.32
C THR A 71 13.16 -8.45 -7.05
N ILE A 72 14.38 -8.36 -7.59
CA ILE A 72 14.93 -7.13 -8.18
C ILE A 72 14.58 -7.00 -9.66
N ILE A 73 14.44 -8.12 -10.39
CA ILE A 73 14.28 -8.10 -11.84
C ILE A 73 12.88 -8.59 -12.22
N VAL A 74 12.52 -9.82 -11.86
CA VAL A 74 11.26 -10.43 -12.33
C VAL A 74 10.05 -9.68 -11.81
N LEU A 75 9.98 -9.44 -10.50
CA LEU A 75 8.83 -8.77 -9.88
C LEU A 75 8.57 -7.37 -10.47
N PRO A 76 9.57 -6.46 -10.61
CA PRO A 76 9.35 -5.17 -11.26
C PRO A 76 8.93 -5.29 -12.73
N ILE A 77 9.52 -6.20 -13.50
CA ILE A 77 9.16 -6.38 -14.92
C ILE A 77 7.69 -6.78 -15.04
N VAL A 78 7.29 -7.84 -14.33
CA VAL A 78 5.91 -8.35 -14.35
C VAL A 78 4.94 -7.29 -13.83
N SER A 79 5.29 -6.58 -12.76
CA SER A 79 4.44 -5.55 -12.16
C SER A 79 4.21 -4.36 -13.09
N ILE A 80 5.22 -3.89 -13.81
CA ILE A 80 5.08 -2.78 -14.77
C ILE A 80 4.15 -3.19 -15.91
N TRP A 81 4.40 -4.37 -16.50
CA TRP A 81 3.57 -4.90 -17.57
C TRP A 81 2.10 -5.06 -17.12
N MET A 82 1.89 -5.66 -15.94
CA MET A 82 0.56 -5.89 -15.37
C MET A 82 -0.18 -4.57 -15.12
N VAL A 83 0.48 -3.55 -14.57
CA VAL A 83 -0.16 -2.23 -14.37
C VAL A 83 -0.56 -1.59 -15.70
N ASN A 84 0.31 -1.63 -16.71
CA ASN A 84 -0.02 -1.10 -18.04
C ASN A 84 -1.21 -1.86 -18.66
N ALA A 85 -1.20 -3.19 -18.56
CA ALA A 85 -2.25 -4.06 -19.09
C ALA A 85 -3.59 -3.82 -18.37
N LEU A 86 -3.61 -3.73 -17.03
CA LEU A 86 -4.82 -3.45 -16.26
C LEU A 86 -5.42 -2.09 -16.62
N ILE A 87 -4.62 -1.02 -16.62
CA ILE A 87 -5.12 0.33 -16.94
C ILE A 87 -5.71 0.35 -18.35
N ARG A 88 -5.04 -0.25 -19.34
CA ARG A 88 -5.55 -0.36 -20.72
C ARG A 88 -6.82 -1.18 -20.80
N ARG A 89 -6.88 -2.31 -20.09
CA ARG A 89 -8.04 -3.19 -20.08
C ARG A 89 -9.27 -2.48 -19.50
N ILE A 90 -9.12 -1.85 -18.34
CA ILE A 90 -10.20 -1.11 -17.67
C ILE A 90 -10.71 0.01 -18.57
N ASP A 91 -9.82 0.76 -19.25
CA ASP A 91 -10.23 1.81 -20.19
C ASP A 91 -11.04 1.27 -21.37
N VAL A 92 -10.63 0.14 -21.95
CA VAL A 92 -11.35 -0.52 -23.05
C VAL A 92 -12.72 -1.02 -22.60
N ASP A 93 -12.79 -1.68 -21.44
CA ASP A 93 -14.03 -2.21 -20.86
C ASP A 93 -15.01 -1.07 -20.53
N VAL A 94 -14.54 0.01 -19.92
CA VAL A 94 -15.35 1.19 -19.60
C VAL A 94 -15.85 1.92 -20.85
N ARG A 95 -15.11 1.87 -21.96
CA ARG A 95 -15.54 2.42 -23.26
C ARG A 95 -16.45 1.47 -24.05
N GLY A 96 -16.76 0.29 -23.52
CA GLY A 96 -17.57 -0.73 -24.20
C GLY A 96 -16.90 -1.30 -25.45
N LYS A 97 -15.57 -1.17 -25.57
CA LYS A 97 -14.82 -1.73 -26.70
C LYS A 97 -14.36 -3.15 -26.36
N SER A 98 -14.20 -3.99 -27.37
CA SER A 98 -13.54 -5.29 -27.21
C SER A 98 -12.06 -5.19 -27.57
N MET A 99 -11.22 -5.89 -26.82
CA MET A 99 -9.79 -6.04 -27.14
C MET A 99 -9.34 -7.45 -26.79
N THR A 100 -8.62 -8.07 -27.73
CA THR A 100 -8.06 -9.41 -27.54
C THR A 100 -6.87 -9.36 -26.57
N MET A 101 -6.63 -10.45 -25.84
CA MET A 101 -5.51 -10.50 -24.89
C MET A 101 -4.14 -10.37 -25.57
N HIS A 102 -4.01 -10.85 -26.81
CA HIS A 102 -2.77 -10.68 -27.58
C HIS A 102 -2.48 -9.20 -27.85
N LYS A 103 -3.46 -8.46 -28.38
CA LYS A 103 -3.31 -7.01 -28.62
C LYS A 103 -3.05 -6.25 -27.33
N LEU A 104 -3.77 -6.58 -26.25
CA LEU A 104 -3.53 -5.99 -24.92
C LEU A 104 -2.09 -6.19 -24.46
N ALA A 105 -1.57 -7.42 -24.58
CA ALA A 105 -0.22 -7.76 -24.15
C ALA A 105 0.83 -6.98 -24.95
N THR A 106 0.66 -6.88 -26.28
CA THR A 106 1.54 -6.10 -27.15
C THR A 106 1.54 -4.61 -26.77
N GLU A 107 0.36 -4.01 -26.58
CA GLU A 107 0.26 -2.61 -26.17
C GLU A 107 0.88 -2.37 -24.78
N ALA A 108 0.69 -3.28 -23.83
CA ALA A 108 1.26 -3.19 -22.50
C ALA A 108 2.81 -3.25 -22.51
N TRP A 109 3.40 -4.11 -23.36
CA TRP A 109 4.84 -4.20 -23.57
C TRP A 109 5.43 -2.97 -24.27
N GLN A 110 4.74 -2.40 -25.26
CA GLN A 110 5.18 -1.16 -25.90
C GLN A 110 5.25 0.02 -24.91
N LEU A 111 4.41 -0.02 -23.87
CA LEU A 111 4.40 0.96 -22.79
C LEU A 111 5.44 0.67 -21.69
N PHE A 112 6.15 -0.46 -21.73
CA PHE A 112 7.03 -0.91 -20.65
C PHE A 112 8.18 0.07 -20.36
N PHE A 113 9.07 0.31 -21.34
CA PHE A 113 10.25 1.16 -21.12
C PHE A 113 9.91 2.62 -20.79
N PRO A 114 8.94 3.27 -21.48
CA PRO A 114 8.63 4.65 -21.12
C PRO A 114 7.93 4.74 -19.75
N GLN A 115 7.16 3.72 -19.34
CA GLN A 115 6.61 3.64 -17.98
C GLN A 115 7.69 3.38 -16.92
N LEU A 116 8.70 2.55 -17.23
CA LEU A 116 9.85 2.31 -16.36
C LEU A 116 10.57 3.63 -16.07
N TRP A 117 10.78 4.47 -17.08
CA TRP A 117 11.36 5.80 -16.89
C TRP A 117 10.52 6.69 -15.97
N VAL A 118 9.19 6.71 -16.16
CA VAL A 118 8.28 7.45 -15.27
C VAL A 118 8.36 6.93 -13.83
N ARG A 119 8.44 5.61 -13.62
CA ARG A 119 8.60 5.00 -12.30
C ARG A 119 9.92 5.36 -11.64
N ILE A 120 11.02 5.42 -12.38
CA ILE A 120 12.32 5.88 -11.86
C ILE A 120 12.21 7.33 -11.37
N LEU A 121 11.58 8.22 -12.16
CA LEU A 121 11.37 9.61 -11.75
C LEU A 121 10.47 9.72 -10.50
N THR A 122 9.40 8.94 -10.44
CA THR A 122 8.51 8.89 -9.28
C THR A 122 9.23 8.34 -8.04
N ALA A 123 10.04 7.28 -8.20
CA ALA A 123 10.84 6.71 -7.12
C ALA A 123 11.90 7.69 -6.62
N LEU A 124 12.54 8.44 -7.52
CA LEU A 124 13.48 9.51 -7.15
C LEU A 124 12.77 10.63 -6.36
N ALA A 125 11.59 11.05 -6.80
CA ALA A 125 10.80 12.05 -6.09
C ALA A 125 10.45 11.60 -4.66
N PHE A 126 10.04 10.33 -4.50
CA PHE A 126 9.84 9.75 -3.16
C PHE A 126 11.15 9.63 -2.38
N GLY A 127 12.21 9.12 -2.98
CA GLY A 127 13.52 8.96 -2.34
C GLY A 127 14.02 10.28 -1.75
N ILE A 128 13.92 11.38 -2.50
CA ILE A 128 14.26 12.72 -2.02
C ILE A 128 13.32 13.16 -0.88
N ALA A 129 12.01 12.96 -1.03
CA ALA A 129 11.03 13.35 -0.01
C ALA A 129 11.16 12.56 1.30
N PHE A 130 11.60 11.29 1.23
CA PHE A 130 11.84 10.44 2.39
C PHE A 130 13.24 10.59 2.98
N ALA A 131 14.24 11.02 2.20
CA ALA A 131 15.62 11.15 2.65
C ALA A 131 15.74 12.07 3.88
N ILE A 132 15.11 13.25 3.84
CA ILE A 132 15.18 14.23 4.93
C ILE A 132 14.57 13.67 6.24
N PRO A 133 13.31 13.19 6.27
CA PRO A 133 12.74 12.57 7.47
C PRO A 133 13.56 11.38 7.99
N LEU A 134 14.03 10.51 7.10
CA LEU A 134 14.82 9.34 7.48
C LEU A 134 16.15 9.73 8.10
N MET A 135 16.89 10.66 7.50
CA MET A 135 18.15 11.16 8.06
C MET A 135 17.94 11.78 9.45
N LEU A 136 16.87 12.56 9.64
CA LEU A 136 16.55 13.15 10.95
C LEU A 136 16.19 12.08 12.00
N LEU A 137 15.42 11.06 11.64
CA LEU A 137 15.13 9.93 12.54
C LEU A 137 16.38 9.09 12.85
N SER A 138 17.23 8.82 11.87
CA SER A 138 18.47 8.07 12.06
C SER A 138 19.44 8.82 12.97
N VAL A 139 19.63 10.13 12.75
CA VAL A 139 20.50 10.96 13.62
C VAL A 139 19.91 11.08 15.02
N SER A 140 18.59 11.28 15.16
CA SER A 140 17.96 11.38 16.49
C SER A 140 17.99 10.09 17.29
N SER A 141 17.84 8.93 16.63
CA SER A 141 17.90 7.63 17.30
C SER A 141 19.31 7.24 17.74
N GLN A 142 20.32 7.46 16.90
CA GLN A 142 21.69 7.01 17.17
C GLN A 142 22.51 8.00 18.01
N PHE A 143 22.41 9.31 17.72
CA PHE A 143 23.31 10.31 18.31
C PHE A 143 22.67 11.00 19.51
N LEU A 144 21.40 11.38 19.40
CA LEU A 144 20.76 12.26 20.37
C LEU A 144 20.28 11.51 21.61
N SER A 145 20.02 10.20 21.51
CA SER A 145 19.67 9.36 22.66
C SER A 145 20.80 9.27 23.70
N GLN A 146 22.06 9.46 23.29
CA GLN A 146 23.22 9.40 24.20
C GLN A 146 23.61 10.78 24.77
N VAL A 147 23.30 11.86 24.06
CA VAL A 147 23.81 13.22 24.38
C VAL A 147 22.72 14.14 24.92
N LEU A 148 21.47 14.02 24.44
CA LEU A 148 20.40 14.92 24.81
C LEU A 148 19.50 14.35 25.92
N PRO A 149 18.95 15.22 26.79
CA PRO A 149 17.90 14.81 27.71
C PRO A 149 16.72 14.19 26.97
N PHE A 150 16.13 13.14 27.54
CA PHE A 150 15.04 12.36 26.97
C PHE A 150 13.92 13.20 26.32
N GLY A 151 13.52 14.30 26.96
CA GLY A 151 12.47 15.19 26.43
C GLY A 151 12.79 15.84 25.09
N VAL A 152 14.06 16.21 24.85
CA VAL A 152 14.48 16.83 23.59
C VAL A 152 14.54 15.79 22.48
N SER A 153 15.02 14.58 22.78
CA SER A 153 15.04 13.45 21.84
C SER A 153 13.63 13.04 21.40
N MET A 154 12.66 13.04 22.33
CA MET A 154 11.25 12.79 22.01
C MET A 154 10.63 13.86 21.11
N LEU A 155 10.92 15.14 21.37
CA LEU A 155 10.44 16.25 20.53
C LEU A 155 11.02 16.16 19.11
N LEU A 156 12.30 15.82 18.97
CA LEU A 156 12.95 15.64 17.67
C LEU A 156 12.41 14.42 16.92
N MET A 157 12.18 13.30 17.61
CA MET A 157 11.51 12.14 17.02
C MET A 157 10.11 12.49 16.51
N PHE A 158 9.36 13.28 17.30
CA PHE A 158 8.05 13.77 16.90
C PHE A 158 8.11 14.66 15.66
N ILE A 159 9.05 15.63 15.60
CA ILE A 159 9.28 16.45 14.40
C ILE A 159 9.63 15.56 13.20
N GLY A 160 10.52 14.58 13.38
CA GLY A 160 10.87 13.62 12.34
C GLY A 160 9.63 12.90 11.80
N LEU A 161 8.75 12.43 12.69
CA LEU A 161 7.48 11.80 12.33
C LEU A 161 6.55 12.77 11.57
N LEU A 162 6.46 14.04 11.99
CA LEU A 162 5.64 15.04 11.28
C LEU A 162 6.17 15.30 9.87
N LEU A 163 7.48 15.24 9.65
CA LEU A 163 8.07 15.40 8.32
C LEU A 163 7.71 14.25 7.36
N PHE A 164 7.33 13.06 7.87
CA PHE A 164 6.77 11.98 7.02
C PHE A 164 5.42 12.34 6.39
N LEU A 165 4.73 13.39 6.85
CA LEU A 165 3.52 13.86 6.16
C LEU A 165 3.82 14.38 4.75
N VAL A 166 5.02 14.93 4.50
CA VAL A 166 5.41 15.45 3.19
C VAL A 166 5.40 14.36 2.11
N PRO A 167 6.11 13.21 2.27
CA PRO A 167 6.03 12.14 1.27
C PRO A 167 4.64 11.51 1.16
N ILE A 168 3.84 11.49 2.23
CA ILE A 168 2.45 11.01 2.18
C ILE A 168 1.59 11.93 1.30
N VAL A 169 1.70 13.26 1.48
CA VAL A 169 1.01 14.24 0.63
C VAL A 169 1.46 14.10 -0.82
N LEU A 170 2.77 13.96 -1.06
CA LEU A 170 3.33 13.73 -2.38
C LEU A 170 2.78 12.45 -3.03
N MET A 171 2.58 11.38 -2.24
CA MET A 171 2.00 10.12 -2.74
C MET A 171 0.60 10.32 -3.32
N ILE A 172 -0.21 11.18 -2.72
CA ILE A 172 -1.55 11.50 -3.23
C ILE A 172 -1.47 12.34 -4.50
N TYR A 173 -0.61 13.37 -4.53
CA TYR A 173 -0.38 14.17 -5.74
C TYR A 173 0.14 13.35 -6.93
N LEU A 174 0.91 12.28 -6.65
CA LEU A 174 1.46 11.38 -7.66
C LEU A 174 0.66 10.09 -7.86
N ALA A 175 -0.51 9.95 -7.22
CA ALA A 175 -1.33 8.72 -7.30
C ALA A 175 -1.79 8.39 -8.73
N PHE A 176 -1.93 9.41 -9.59
CA PHE A 176 -2.45 9.26 -10.95
C PHE A 176 -1.40 9.30 -12.06
N VAL A 177 -0.11 9.28 -11.71
CA VAL A 177 0.99 9.37 -12.68
C VAL A 177 0.89 8.28 -13.76
N TYR A 178 0.62 7.05 -13.35
CA TYR A 178 0.53 5.91 -14.27
C TYR A 178 -0.69 6.01 -15.20
N PHE A 179 -1.81 6.52 -14.69
CA PHE A 179 -3.01 6.75 -15.50
C PHE A 179 -2.79 7.86 -16.52
N ALA A 180 -2.17 8.98 -16.12
CA ALA A 180 -1.80 10.07 -17.03
C ALA A 180 -0.83 9.60 -18.12
N PHE A 181 0.12 8.74 -17.77
CA PHE A 181 1.03 8.15 -18.76
C PHE A 181 0.30 7.22 -19.74
N VAL A 182 -0.44 6.23 -19.24
CA VAL A 182 -1.07 5.21 -20.10
C VAL A 182 -2.20 5.81 -20.94
N LEU A 183 -3.10 6.58 -20.33
CA LEU A 183 -4.33 7.05 -20.96
C LEU A 183 -4.11 8.31 -21.80
N ASN A 184 -3.35 9.28 -21.29
CA ASN A 184 -3.13 10.57 -21.96
C ASN A 184 -1.80 10.64 -22.71
N LYS A 185 -1.02 9.55 -22.73
CA LYS A 185 0.31 9.49 -23.38
C LYS A 185 1.29 10.54 -22.84
N ALA A 186 1.08 11.07 -21.63
CA ALA A 186 2.00 12.00 -21.00
C ALA A 186 3.31 11.26 -20.66
N ARG A 187 4.49 11.81 -21.02
CA ARG A 187 5.79 11.14 -20.82
C ARG A 187 6.67 11.86 -19.81
N GLY A 188 7.51 11.11 -19.11
CA GLY A 188 8.52 11.65 -18.19
C GLY A 188 7.93 12.62 -17.15
N LEU A 189 8.54 13.79 -16.98
CA LEU A 189 8.08 14.83 -16.05
C LEU A 189 6.67 15.36 -16.38
N ASN A 190 6.21 15.27 -17.63
CA ASN A 190 4.86 15.72 -17.98
C ASN A 190 3.79 14.80 -17.38
N ALA A 191 4.08 13.50 -17.18
CA ALA A 191 3.18 12.60 -16.48
C ALA A 191 3.03 12.98 -14.99
N LEU A 192 4.14 13.36 -14.34
CA LEU A 192 4.13 13.84 -12.96
C LEU A 192 3.34 15.14 -12.84
N LYS A 193 3.61 16.12 -13.71
CA LYS A 193 2.86 17.39 -13.76
C LYS A 193 1.36 17.18 -14.00
N ALA A 194 1.00 16.28 -14.91
CA ALA A 194 -0.39 15.95 -15.19
C ALA A 194 -1.09 15.33 -13.96
N SER A 195 -0.42 14.42 -13.24
CA SER A 195 -0.97 13.87 -11.98
C SER A 195 -1.18 14.95 -10.93
N VAL A 196 -0.20 15.84 -10.73
CA VAL A 196 -0.31 16.96 -9.78
C VAL A 196 -1.48 17.87 -10.16
N ALA A 197 -1.64 18.18 -11.44
CA ALA A 197 -2.74 19.00 -11.94
C ALA A 197 -4.12 18.38 -11.66
N CYS A 198 -4.25 17.04 -11.74
CA CYS A 198 -5.50 16.35 -11.40
C CYS A 198 -5.88 16.49 -9.91
N VAL A 199 -4.90 16.60 -9.01
CA VAL A 199 -5.14 16.65 -7.56
C VAL A 199 -5.23 18.08 -7.03
N ARG A 200 -4.58 19.03 -7.69
CA ARG A 200 -4.52 20.44 -7.28
C ARG A 200 -5.93 21.03 -7.16
N GLY A 201 -6.18 21.71 -6.04
CA GLY A 201 -7.47 22.33 -5.71
C GLY A 201 -8.53 21.37 -5.14
N HIS A 202 -8.33 20.05 -5.20
CA HIS A 202 -9.30 19.06 -4.74
C HIS A 202 -8.66 17.97 -3.86
N PHE A 203 -7.57 18.30 -3.17
CA PHE A 203 -6.77 17.36 -2.39
C PHE A 203 -7.62 16.51 -1.45
N TRP A 204 -8.35 17.12 -0.51
CA TRP A 204 -9.13 16.39 0.51
C TRP A 204 -10.21 15.48 -0.08
N PRO A 205 -11.08 15.95 -0.99
CA PRO A 205 -12.05 15.09 -1.66
C PRO A 205 -11.42 13.88 -2.37
N ILE A 206 -10.26 14.06 -2.99
CA ILE A 206 -9.54 13.00 -3.71
C ILE A 206 -8.89 12.02 -2.73
N THR A 207 -8.23 12.54 -1.68
CA THR A 207 -7.62 11.73 -0.61
C THR A 207 -8.62 10.74 -0.04
N TRP A 208 -9.82 11.20 0.36
CA TRP A 208 -10.82 10.30 0.93
C TRP A 208 -11.31 9.26 -0.07
N ARG A 209 -11.49 9.64 -1.35
CA ARG A 209 -11.90 8.70 -2.40
C ARG A 209 -10.82 7.67 -2.74
N LEU A 210 -9.55 8.03 -2.61
CA LEU A 210 -8.42 7.10 -2.80
C LEU A 210 -8.25 6.18 -1.59
N VAL A 211 -8.35 6.70 -0.37
CA VAL A 211 -8.01 5.96 0.85
C VAL A 211 -9.16 5.07 1.31
N LEU A 212 -10.40 5.56 1.34
CA LEU A 212 -11.53 4.85 1.95
C LEU A 212 -11.83 3.49 1.29
N PRO A 213 -11.96 3.40 -0.04
CA PRO A 213 -12.20 2.11 -0.70
C PRO A 213 -11.03 1.15 -0.49
N LYS A 214 -9.78 1.65 -0.57
CA LYS A 214 -8.58 0.84 -0.35
C LYS A 214 -8.54 0.27 1.06
N LEU A 215 -8.87 1.08 2.06
CA LEU A 215 -8.97 0.62 3.44
C LEU A 215 -10.04 -0.46 3.62
N LEU A 216 -11.21 -0.33 2.97
CA LEU A 216 -12.23 -1.37 2.99
C LEU A 216 -11.72 -2.68 2.37
N TYR A 217 -11.13 -2.61 1.16
CA TYR A 217 -10.61 -3.80 0.47
C TYR A 217 -9.46 -4.44 1.24
N PHE A 218 -8.51 -3.65 1.73
CA PHE A 218 -7.41 -4.13 2.57
C PHE A 218 -7.90 -4.69 3.90
N GLY A 219 -8.94 -4.12 4.51
CA GLY A 219 -9.53 -4.66 5.74
C GLY A 219 -10.04 -6.09 5.54
N ILE A 220 -10.76 -6.33 4.44
CA ILE A 220 -11.22 -7.68 4.07
C ILE A 220 -10.03 -8.61 3.80
N LEU A 221 -9.03 -8.15 3.04
CA LEU A 221 -7.86 -8.96 2.71
C LEU A 221 -7.01 -9.28 3.93
N LEU A 222 -6.85 -8.34 4.86
CA LEU A 222 -6.14 -8.55 6.12
C LEU A 222 -6.87 -9.57 7.00
N ALA A 223 -8.20 -9.53 7.04
CA ALA A 223 -8.98 -10.54 7.75
C ALA A 223 -8.78 -11.94 7.16
N VAL A 224 -8.85 -12.08 5.83
CA VAL A 224 -8.58 -13.36 5.15
C VAL A 224 -7.13 -13.81 5.35
N GLN A 225 -6.17 -12.88 5.21
CA GLN A 225 -4.75 -13.15 5.43
C GLN A 225 -4.51 -13.66 6.86
N TYR A 226 -5.10 -13.02 7.86
CA TYR A 226 -4.96 -13.40 9.26
C TYR A 226 -5.48 -14.82 9.51
N VAL A 227 -6.64 -15.18 8.95
CA VAL A 227 -7.17 -16.56 9.02
C VAL A 227 -6.21 -17.56 8.37
N LEU A 228 -5.69 -17.24 7.18
CA LEU A 228 -4.73 -18.12 6.48
C LEU A 228 -3.41 -18.27 7.25
N LEU A 229 -2.93 -17.20 7.90
CA LEU A 229 -1.72 -17.25 8.73
C LEU A 229 -1.94 -18.03 10.03
N MET A 230 -3.13 -18.02 10.63
CA MET A 230 -3.44 -18.92 11.74
C MET A 230 -3.35 -20.38 11.32
N LEU A 231 -3.97 -20.72 10.17
CA LEU A 231 -3.93 -22.08 9.65
C LEU A 231 -2.49 -22.50 9.38
N LEU A 232 -1.69 -21.63 8.75
CA LEU A 232 -0.25 -21.86 8.57
C LEU A 232 0.47 -22.09 9.92
N GLY A 233 0.17 -21.28 10.94
CA GLY A 233 0.75 -21.41 12.28
C GLY A 233 0.48 -22.78 12.92
N VAL A 234 -0.69 -23.39 12.68
CA VAL A 234 -0.98 -24.76 13.14
C VAL A 234 -0.05 -25.77 12.45
N PHE A 235 0.14 -25.67 11.14
CA PHE A 235 1.03 -26.58 10.40
C PHE A 235 2.51 -26.39 10.79
N VAL A 236 2.95 -25.14 10.92
CA VAL A 236 4.31 -24.80 11.37
C VAL A 236 4.54 -25.28 12.80
N GLY A 237 3.58 -25.10 13.69
CA GLY A 237 3.63 -25.57 15.07
C GLY A 237 3.71 -27.09 15.17
N ALA A 238 2.92 -27.82 14.38
CA ALA A 238 2.98 -29.28 14.32
C ALA A 238 4.34 -29.79 13.77
N ALA A 239 4.87 -29.17 12.71
CA ALA A 239 6.19 -29.51 12.19
C ALA A 239 7.31 -29.22 13.21
N ALA A 240 7.17 -28.15 14.00
CA ALA A 240 8.13 -27.78 15.03
C ALA A 240 8.06 -28.72 16.26
N SER A 241 6.87 -29.23 16.63
CA SER A 241 6.72 -30.14 17.77
C SER A 241 7.40 -31.49 17.55
N ASP A 242 7.58 -31.90 16.30
CA ASP A 242 8.29 -33.13 15.92
C ASP A 242 9.83 -32.97 15.96
N GLY A 243 10.34 -31.84 16.47
CA GLY A 243 11.77 -31.52 16.54
C GLY A 243 12.35 -31.00 15.22
N ASN A 244 11.55 -30.85 14.17
CA ASN A 244 12.00 -30.41 12.85
C ASN A 244 11.82 -28.88 12.65
N THR A 245 12.46 -28.10 13.52
CA THR A 245 12.37 -26.63 13.52
C THR A 245 12.82 -26.01 12.20
N LEU A 246 13.84 -26.57 11.55
CA LEU A 246 14.34 -26.09 10.26
C LEU A 246 13.29 -26.24 9.15
N LEU A 247 12.58 -27.37 9.11
CA LEU A 247 11.48 -27.57 8.17
C LEU A 247 10.34 -26.59 8.46
N ALA A 248 10.00 -26.38 9.72
CA ALA A 248 8.94 -25.45 10.13
C ALA A 248 9.24 -24.02 9.64
N VAL A 249 10.47 -23.53 9.82
CA VAL A 249 10.91 -22.21 9.31
C VAL A 249 10.87 -22.17 7.78
N ARG A 250 11.27 -23.25 7.11
CA ARG A 250 11.23 -23.31 5.64
C ARG A 250 9.80 -23.25 5.09
N ILE A 251 8.87 -23.96 5.72
CA ILE A 251 7.44 -23.91 5.38
C ILE A 251 6.91 -22.49 5.55
N ASP A 252 7.24 -21.82 6.67
CA ASP A 252 6.81 -20.43 6.92
C ASP A 252 7.32 -19.47 5.83
N TRP A 253 8.61 -19.51 5.53
CA TRP A 253 9.25 -18.67 4.49
C TRP A 253 8.68 -18.89 3.09
N ILE A 254 8.20 -20.10 2.79
CA ILE A 254 7.58 -20.40 1.50
C ILE A 254 6.12 -19.94 1.49
N VAL A 255 5.35 -20.35 2.49
CA VAL A 255 3.88 -20.22 2.46
C VAL A 255 3.42 -18.80 2.78
N GLN A 256 4.12 -18.06 3.65
CA GLN A 256 3.70 -16.71 4.02
C GLN A 256 3.72 -15.74 2.82
N PRO A 257 4.81 -15.63 2.01
CA PRO A 257 4.82 -14.81 0.81
C PRO A 257 3.83 -15.29 -0.26
N MET A 258 3.59 -16.60 -0.36
CA MET A 258 2.58 -17.17 -1.25
C MET A 258 1.17 -16.66 -0.90
N ILE A 259 0.77 -16.76 0.37
CA ILE A 259 -0.53 -16.26 0.85
C ILE A 259 -0.69 -14.79 0.49
N TYR A 260 0.32 -13.96 0.80
CA TYR A 260 0.29 -12.53 0.49
C TYR A 260 0.12 -12.27 -1.01
N MET A 261 0.91 -12.93 -1.85
CA MET A 261 0.86 -12.73 -3.31
C MET A 261 -0.46 -13.22 -3.93
N ILE A 262 -1.02 -14.33 -3.45
CA ILE A 262 -2.33 -14.81 -3.90
C ILE A 262 -3.40 -13.76 -3.60
N LEU A 263 -3.43 -13.21 -2.38
CA LEU A 263 -4.39 -12.17 -2.02
C LEU A 263 -4.22 -10.90 -2.88
N ILE A 264 -2.97 -10.52 -3.16
CA ILE A 264 -2.64 -9.39 -4.03
C ILE A 264 -3.13 -9.60 -5.47
N ILE A 265 -3.05 -10.82 -6.01
CA ILE A 265 -3.58 -11.17 -7.34
C ILE A 265 -5.09 -10.85 -7.44
N PHE A 266 -5.85 -11.11 -6.38
CA PHE A 266 -7.28 -10.78 -6.32
C PHE A 266 -7.55 -9.29 -6.01
N ALA A 267 -6.70 -8.67 -5.20
CA ALA A 267 -6.88 -7.29 -4.74
C ALA A 267 -6.62 -6.25 -5.85
N TYR A 268 -5.54 -6.45 -6.61
CA TYR A 268 -5.02 -5.45 -7.53
C TYR A 268 -6.02 -4.95 -8.56
N PRO A 269 -6.82 -5.79 -9.26
CA PRO A 269 -7.76 -5.27 -10.23
C PRO A 269 -8.77 -4.32 -9.60
N MET A 270 -9.27 -4.64 -8.40
CA MET A 270 -10.24 -3.80 -7.70
C MET A 270 -9.66 -2.43 -7.32
N LEU A 271 -8.39 -2.40 -6.86
CA LEU A 271 -7.67 -1.16 -6.56
C LEU A 271 -7.50 -0.29 -7.82
N PHE A 272 -7.08 -0.89 -8.94
CA PHE A 272 -6.88 -0.16 -10.20
C PHE A 272 -8.18 0.32 -10.85
N ILE A 273 -9.27 -0.45 -10.75
CA ILE A 273 -10.60 -0.02 -11.22
C ILE A 273 -11.07 1.21 -10.44
N THR A 274 -10.90 1.19 -9.11
CA THR A 274 -11.27 2.32 -8.25
C THR A 274 -10.48 3.57 -8.63
N ASP A 275 -9.14 3.45 -8.71
CA ASP A 275 -8.26 4.57 -9.08
C ASP A 275 -8.57 5.08 -10.49
N TYR A 276 -8.91 4.21 -11.44
CA TYR A 276 -9.31 4.58 -12.80
C TYR A 276 -10.58 5.45 -12.79
N HIS A 277 -11.61 5.08 -12.03
CA HIS A 277 -12.86 5.84 -11.96
C HIS A 277 -12.65 7.22 -11.32
N ILE A 278 -11.81 7.31 -10.28
CA ILE A 278 -11.42 8.61 -9.70
C ILE A 278 -10.69 9.44 -10.76
N TYR A 279 -9.67 8.87 -11.40
CA TYR A 279 -8.88 9.55 -12.42
C TYR A 279 -9.75 10.10 -13.55
N ARG A 280 -10.65 9.27 -14.11
CA ARG A 280 -11.56 9.68 -15.20
C ARG A 280 -12.49 10.81 -14.78
N SER A 281 -12.97 10.80 -13.53
CA SER A 281 -13.84 11.87 -13.00
C SER A 281 -13.12 13.22 -12.88
N LEU A 282 -11.79 13.21 -12.77
CA LEU A 282 -10.94 14.40 -12.68
C LEU A 282 -10.46 14.87 -14.06
N ALA A 283 -10.15 13.93 -14.96
CA ALA A 283 -9.54 14.24 -16.26
C ALA A 283 -10.53 14.77 -17.31
N THR A 284 -11.82 14.45 -17.17
CA THR A 284 -12.87 14.90 -18.09
C THR A 284 -13.84 15.83 -17.37
N PRO A 285 -14.14 17.04 -17.86
CA PRO A 285 -15.30 17.79 -17.41
C PRO A 285 -16.54 16.96 -17.69
N ILE A 286 -17.09 16.33 -16.66
CA ILE A 286 -18.28 15.48 -16.80
C ILE A 286 -19.46 16.38 -17.17
N THR A 287 -19.90 16.35 -18.42
CA THR A 287 -21.27 16.72 -18.78
C THR A 287 -22.17 15.59 -18.28
N MET A 288 -22.68 15.70 -17.05
CA MET A 288 -23.52 14.65 -16.48
C MET A 288 -24.80 14.50 -17.31
N SER A 289 -25.05 13.29 -17.81
CA SER A 289 -26.38 12.90 -18.27
C SER A 289 -27.32 12.88 -17.04
N PRO A 290 -28.50 13.54 -17.10
CA PRO A 290 -29.33 13.82 -15.92
C PRO A 290 -30.08 12.63 -15.30
N THR A 291 -29.79 11.38 -15.66
CA THR A 291 -30.73 10.26 -15.43
C THR A 291 -30.43 9.32 -14.25
N LEU A 292 -29.52 9.63 -13.32
CA LEU A 292 -29.30 8.77 -12.15
C LEU A 292 -29.27 9.55 -10.82
N THR A 293 -30.44 10.01 -10.39
CA THR A 293 -30.70 10.53 -9.04
C THR A 293 -31.10 9.39 -8.09
N HIS A 294 -30.17 8.50 -7.76
CA HIS A 294 -30.34 7.63 -6.60
C HIS A 294 -30.01 8.42 -5.33
N LYS A 295 -31.05 8.90 -4.64
CA LYS A 295 -30.96 9.50 -3.30
C LYS A 295 -30.65 8.40 -2.28
N ARG A 296 -29.37 8.14 -2.02
CA ARG A 296 -28.93 7.14 -1.02
C ARG A 296 -28.34 7.86 0.19
N SER A 297 -28.66 7.38 1.40
CA SER A 297 -28.25 7.98 2.67
C SER A 297 -26.76 7.70 2.95
N ASP A 298 -25.93 8.73 2.82
CA ASP A 298 -24.47 8.66 3.03
C ASP A 298 -24.04 8.30 4.47
N LEU A 299 -24.96 8.24 5.44
CA LEU A 299 -24.64 7.99 6.85
C LEU A 299 -24.27 6.52 7.18
N GLY A 300 -24.84 5.53 6.48
CA GLY A 300 -24.67 4.11 6.84
C GLY A 300 -23.27 3.55 6.56
N TRP A 301 -22.52 4.17 5.64
CA TRP A 301 -21.19 3.68 5.24
C TRP A 301 -20.06 4.23 6.14
N ILE A 302 -20.27 5.40 6.75
CA ILE A 302 -19.30 6.00 7.67
C ILE A 302 -19.10 5.11 8.90
N SER A 303 -20.17 4.52 9.45
CA SER A 303 -20.09 3.58 10.58
C SER A 303 -19.34 2.28 10.25
N VAL A 304 -19.49 1.76 9.02
CA VAL A 304 -18.79 0.54 8.58
C VAL A 304 -17.29 0.81 8.38
N VAL A 305 -16.93 1.95 7.78
CA VAL A 305 -15.53 2.31 7.59
C VAL A 305 -14.86 2.63 8.92
N VAL A 306 -15.52 3.36 9.83
CA VAL A 306 -14.98 3.60 11.18
C VAL A 306 -14.76 2.28 11.93
N ALA A 307 -15.66 1.30 11.80
CA ALA A 307 -15.49 -0.01 12.43
C ALA A 307 -14.33 -0.84 11.86
N PHE A 308 -14.04 -0.75 10.56
CA PHE A 308 -13.01 -1.55 9.88
C PHE A 308 -11.62 -0.90 9.81
N VAL A 309 -11.54 0.43 9.88
CA VAL A 309 -10.27 1.18 9.83
C VAL A 309 -9.62 1.35 11.19
N PHE A 310 -10.42 1.31 12.26
CA PHE A 310 -9.97 1.48 13.63
C PHE A 310 -9.67 0.20 14.45
N PRO A 311 -9.49 -1.03 13.92
CA PRO A 311 -8.93 -2.11 14.74
C PRO A 311 -7.52 -1.80 15.28
N PRO A 312 -6.58 -1.19 14.52
CA PRO A 312 -5.26 -0.81 15.06
C PRO A 312 -5.34 0.34 16.05
N VAL A 313 -6.20 1.32 15.82
CA VAL A 313 -6.41 2.43 16.76
C VAL A 313 -7.17 1.96 18.00
N GLY A 314 -8.13 1.06 17.85
CA GLY A 314 -8.83 0.39 18.95
C GLY A 314 -7.90 -0.51 19.74
N ALA A 315 -6.94 -1.18 19.10
CA ALA A 315 -5.87 -1.92 19.77
C ALA A 315 -4.90 -0.97 20.49
N VAL A 316 -4.49 0.14 19.87
CA VAL A 316 -3.64 1.17 20.52
C VAL A 316 -4.38 1.84 21.68
N VAL A 317 -5.65 2.17 21.53
CA VAL A 317 -6.51 2.72 22.58
C VAL A 317 -6.73 1.68 23.68
N ALA A 318 -6.96 0.41 23.35
CA ALA A 318 -7.07 -0.66 24.33
C ALA A 318 -5.75 -0.90 25.08
N ILE A 319 -4.59 -0.82 24.40
CA ILE A 319 -3.26 -0.90 25.01
C ILE A 319 -3.02 0.30 25.93
N VAL A 320 -3.39 1.51 25.50
CA VAL A 320 -3.29 2.73 26.30
C VAL A 320 -4.23 2.68 27.51
N LEU A 321 -5.48 2.25 27.34
CA LEU A 321 -6.46 2.08 28.43
C LEU A 321 -6.05 0.96 29.39
N ALA A 322 -5.52 -0.16 28.89
CA ALA A 322 -4.95 -1.22 29.71
C ALA A 322 -3.72 -0.72 30.49
N GLY A 323 -2.87 0.09 29.86
CA GLY A 323 -1.76 0.79 30.53
C GLY A 323 -2.23 1.75 31.63
N ILE A 324 -3.31 2.49 31.41
CA ILE A 324 -3.94 3.37 32.42
C ILE A 324 -4.51 2.53 33.58
N ALA A 325 -5.20 1.43 33.29
CA ALA A 325 -5.75 0.54 34.31
C ALA A 325 -4.66 -0.12 35.15
N LEU A 326 -3.54 -0.50 34.54
CA LEU A 326 -2.37 -1.05 35.23
C LEU A 326 -1.62 0.01 36.04
N SER A 327 -1.50 1.24 35.53
CA SER A 327 -0.86 2.35 36.25
C SER A 327 -1.64 2.76 37.49
N LYS A 328 -2.98 2.70 37.49
CA LYS A 328 -3.78 3.04 38.67
C LYS A 328 -3.51 2.12 39.87
N LYS A 329 -2.85 0.97 39.65
CA LYS A 329 -2.49 -0.01 40.66
C LYS A 329 -1.08 0.21 41.26
N ASN A 330 -0.24 1.04 40.65
CA ASN A 330 1.09 1.42 41.14
C ASN A 330 1.12 2.92 41.41
N HIS A 331 1.49 3.34 42.62
CA HIS A 331 1.41 4.75 43.04
C HIS A 331 2.41 5.73 42.35
N ASP A 332 3.17 5.29 41.34
CA ASP A 332 4.07 6.15 40.56
C ASP A 332 3.33 6.76 39.35
N ASN A 333 2.62 7.87 39.59
CA ASN A 333 1.70 8.53 38.65
C ASN A 333 2.35 9.37 37.53
N THR A 334 3.69 9.46 37.46
CA THR A 334 4.37 10.38 36.54
C THR A 334 4.41 9.85 35.10
N ILE A 335 4.58 8.54 34.92
CA ILE A 335 4.76 7.91 33.61
C ILE A 335 3.43 7.84 32.82
N ALA A 336 2.31 7.55 33.50
CA ALA A 336 1.01 7.45 32.85
C ALA A 336 0.42 8.80 32.42
N THR A 337 0.66 9.86 33.20
CA THR A 337 0.21 11.22 32.87
C THR A 337 0.96 11.75 31.63
N VAL A 338 2.25 11.44 31.53
CA VAL A 338 3.05 11.73 30.33
C VAL A 338 2.51 10.94 29.13
N GLY A 339 2.28 9.62 29.25
CA GLY A 339 1.71 8.82 28.17
C GLY A 339 0.39 9.35 27.61
N LEU A 340 -0.51 9.84 28.47
CA LEU A 340 -1.82 10.38 28.08
C LEU A 340 -1.70 11.69 27.28
N ILE A 341 -0.88 12.64 27.73
CA ILE A 341 -0.67 13.93 27.06
C ILE A 341 -0.06 13.70 25.67
N TYR A 342 0.89 12.77 25.55
CA TYR A 342 1.51 12.42 24.28
C TYR A 342 0.54 11.73 23.32
N GLY A 343 -0.30 10.81 23.79
CA GLY A 343 -1.33 10.17 22.96
C GLY A 343 -2.32 11.16 22.36
N VAL A 344 -2.76 12.14 23.16
CA VAL A 344 -3.68 13.21 22.69
C VAL A 344 -2.98 14.16 21.71
N ALA A 345 -1.73 14.57 21.99
CA ALA A 345 -0.95 15.40 21.08
C ALA A 345 -0.70 14.71 19.73
N MET A 346 -0.44 13.39 19.73
CA MET A 346 -0.24 12.60 18.51
C MET A 346 -1.53 12.50 17.68
N MET A 347 -2.69 12.31 18.32
CA MET A 347 -3.98 12.32 17.63
C MET A 347 -4.31 13.69 17.02
N ILE A 348 -4.07 14.78 17.76
CA ILE A 348 -4.28 16.14 17.26
C ILE A 348 -3.35 16.40 16.06
N ALA A 349 -2.09 16.01 16.15
CA ALA A 349 -1.14 16.21 15.07
C ALA A 349 -1.47 15.38 13.81
N LEU A 350 -1.95 14.14 13.97
CA LEU A 350 -2.36 13.29 12.85
C LEU A 350 -3.61 13.82 12.12
N VAL A 351 -4.48 14.58 12.79
CA VAL A 351 -5.72 15.10 12.20
C VAL A 351 -5.57 16.55 11.72
N VAL A 352 -4.99 17.42 12.55
CA VAL A 352 -4.98 18.88 12.33
C VAL A 352 -3.81 19.32 11.44
N LEU A 353 -2.64 18.70 11.59
CA LEU A 353 -1.44 19.13 10.88
C LEU A 353 -1.51 18.89 9.36
N PRO A 354 -2.06 17.77 8.84
CA PRO A 354 -2.28 17.60 7.41
C PRO A 354 -3.17 18.70 6.82
N ILE A 355 -4.21 19.13 7.55
CA ILE A 355 -5.13 20.20 7.12
C ILE A 355 -4.38 21.53 6.99
N LEU A 356 -3.52 21.86 7.96
CA LEU A 356 -2.71 23.08 7.94
C LEU A 356 -1.65 23.05 6.84
N LEU A 357 -0.92 21.94 6.68
CA LEU A 357 0.09 21.77 5.63
C LEU A 357 -0.51 21.85 4.23
N SER A 358 -1.74 21.35 4.04
CA SER A 358 -2.43 21.47 2.75
C SER A 358 -2.64 22.93 2.34
N LYS A 359 -2.84 23.87 3.28
CA LYS A 359 -3.00 25.30 2.97
C LYS A 359 -1.68 25.99 2.60
N VAL A 360 -0.56 25.51 3.13
CA VAL A 360 0.78 26.05 2.85
C VAL A 360 1.30 25.56 1.51
N ILE A 361 1.08 24.28 1.18
CA ILE A 361 1.53 23.66 -0.08
C ILE A 361 0.70 24.12 -1.30
N ILE A 362 -0.52 24.63 -1.07
CA ILE A 362 -1.42 25.12 -2.14
C ILE A 362 -1.13 26.59 -2.53
N LYS A 363 -0.29 27.31 -1.77
CA LYS A 363 0.31 28.59 -2.21
C LYS A 363 1.61 28.33 -2.95
#